data_AF-A0A1F4V7V4-F1
#
_entry.id   AF-A0A1F4V7V4-F1
#
_cell.length_a   1.000
_cell.length_b   1.000
_cell.length_c   1.000
_cell.angle_alpha   90.00
_cell.angle_beta   90.00
_cell.angle_gamma   90.00
#
_symmetry.space_group_name_H-M   'P 1'
#
loop_
_entity.id
_entity.type
_entity.pdbx_description
1 polymer ?
#
loop_
_entity_poly.entity_id
_entity_poly.type
_entity_poly.pdbx_seq_one_letter_code
_entity_poly.pdbx_strand_id
1 'polypeptide(L)'
;MHGKIIGKNEKVAFNIFDSNIKITQQKKGLQGKGICSQVKDIKETAKGLMIWHKANPGIETRITLEAIKKWKDTKIYEIKPTFLKFFNKELYGKKEYGIWKR
;
A
#
# COMPACT_ATOMS: atom_id res chain seq x y z
N MET A 1 -7.11 -15.19 -2.53
CA MET A 1 -8.28 -14.58 -3.22
C MET A 1 -7.90 -13.30 -3.95
N HIS A 2 -7.36 -12.28 -3.27
CA HIS A 2 -6.96 -11.00 -3.86
C HIS A 2 -5.99 -11.08 -5.06
N GLY A 3 -4.92 -11.86 -4.96
CA GLY A 3 -3.96 -12.01 -6.08
C GLY A 3 -4.57 -12.56 -7.38
N LYS A 4 -5.53 -13.49 -7.28
CA LYS A 4 -6.26 -14.02 -8.45
C LYS A 4 -7.15 -12.95 -9.09
N ILE A 5 -7.71 -12.03 -8.29
CA ILE A 5 -8.54 -10.93 -8.77
C ILE A 5 -7.66 -9.87 -9.45
N ILE A 6 -6.53 -9.51 -8.83
CA ILE A 6 -5.53 -8.59 -9.40
C ILE A 6 -5.00 -9.12 -10.74
N GLY A 7 -4.77 -10.44 -10.84
CA GLY A 7 -4.35 -11.07 -12.10
C GLY A 7 -5.40 -11.00 -13.23
N LYS A 8 -6.69 -10.82 -12.90
CA LYS A 8 -7.77 -10.63 -13.89
C LYS A 8 -8.02 -9.15 -14.20
N ASN A 9 -7.86 -8.29 -13.21
CA ASN A 9 -8.01 -6.85 -13.34
C ASN A 9 -6.99 -6.15 -12.42
N GLU A 10 -5.96 -5.61 -13.05
CA GLU A 10 -4.88 -4.91 -12.36
C GLU A 10 -5.29 -3.53 -11.84
N LYS A 11 -6.45 -2.99 -12.25
CA LYS A 11 -6.92 -1.68 -11.80
C LYS A 11 -7.45 -1.79 -10.37
N VAL A 12 -6.77 -1.15 -9.43
CA VAL A 12 -7.13 -1.17 -8.01
C VAL A 12 -7.42 0.23 -7.49
N ALA A 13 -8.34 0.30 -6.52
CA ALA A 13 -8.47 1.43 -5.62
C ALA A 13 -7.83 1.05 -4.26
N PHE A 14 -7.19 2.02 -3.61
CA PHE A 14 -6.55 1.82 -2.31
C PHE A 14 -6.75 3.04 -1.42
N ASN A 15 -6.63 2.84 -0.10
CA ASN A 15 -6.74 3.90 0.89
C ASN A 15 -5.69 3.67 1.98
N ILE A 16 -5.02 4.75 2.38
CA ILE A 16 -4.07 4.79 3.49
C ILE A 16 -4.64 5.74 4.52
N PHE A 17 -4.88 5.24 5.73
CA PHE A 17 -5.38 6.03 6.84
C PHE A 17 -4.71 5.58 8.13
N ASP A 18 -4.69 6.49 9.11
CA ASP A 18 -4.19 6.17 10.45
C ASP A 18 -5.27 5.40 11.22
N SER A 19 -4.96 4.15 11.58
CA SER A 19 -5.88 3.25 12.27
C SER A 19 -6.14 3.61 13.73
N ASN A 20 -5.32 4.49 14.33
CA ASN A 20 -5.47 4.89 15.73
C ASN A 20 -6.50 6.03 15.92
N ILE A 21 -7.01 6.60 14.82
CA ILE A 21 -8.00 7.68 14.86
C ILE A 21 -9.38 7.10 15.19
N LYS A 22 -10.02 7.63 16.25
CA LYS A 22 -11.39 7.25 16.63
C LYS A 22 -12.38 7.64 15.52
N ILE A 23 -13.48 6.90 15.41
CA ILE A 23 -14.54 7.18 14.41
C ILE A 23 -15.06 8.62 14.50
N THR A 24 -15.10 9.18 15.71
CA THR A 24 -15.58 10.54 16.00
C THR A 24 -14.58 11.65 15.68
N GLN A 25 -13.32 11.31 15.41
CA GLN A 25 -12.26 12.27 15.15
C GLN A 25 -12.14 12.62 13.67
N GLN A 26 -11.58 13.79 13.39
CA GLN A 26 -11.28 14.23 12.04
C GLN A 26 -10.28 13.27 11.38
N LYS A 27 -10.63 12.80 10.18
CA LYS A 27 -9.83 11.81 9.45
C LYS A 27 -8.82 12.50 8.55
N LYS A 28 -7.62 11.93 8.53
CA LYS A 28 -6.55 12.25 7.57
C LYS A 28 -6.11 10.97 6.87
N GLY A 29 -5.73 11.08 5.61
CA GLY A 29 -5.30 9.95 4.82
C GLY A 29 -5.20 10.25 3.33
N LEU A 30 -5.03 9.18 2.56
CA LEU A 30 -4.82 9.23 1.12
C LEU A 30 -5.63 8.13 0.46
N GLN A 31 -6.53 8.53 -0.42
CA GLN A 31 -7.24 7.63 -1.32
C GLN A 31 -6.56 7.66 -2.67
N GLY A 32 -6.48 6.51 -3.34
CA GLY A 32 -5.83 6.43 -4.63
C GLY A 32 -6.43 5.35 -5.50
N LYS A 33 -6.07 5.42 -6.78
CA LYS A 33 -6.26 4.32 -7.73
C LYS A 33 -4.98 4.16 -8.53
N GLY A 34 -4.75 2.95 -9.02
CA GLY A 34 -3.54 2.62 -9.74
C GLY A 34 -3.62 1.26 -10.41
N ILE A 35 -2.47 0.85 -10.94
CA ILE A 35 -2.26 -0.45 -11.54
C ILE A 35 -1.46 -1.29 -10.54
N CYS A 36 -1.98 -2.48 -10.22
CA CYS A 36 -1.37 -3.42 -9.30
C CYS A 36 -0.80 -4.61 -10.08
N SER A 37 0.48 -4.85 -9.92
CA SER A 37 1.20 -5.94 -10.59
C SER A 37 1.94 -6.79 -9.57
N GLN A 38 2.04 -8.09 -9.85
CA GLN A 38 2.88 -8.96 -9.04
C GLN A 38 4.35 -8.70 -9.34
N VAL A 39 5.14 -8.47 -8.29
CA VAL A 39 6.60 -8.37 -8.40
C VAL A 39 7.17 -9.77 -8.66
N LYS A 40 7.91 -9.90 -9.75
CA LYS A 40 8.57 -11.16 -10.17
C LYS A 40 10.10 -11.09 -10.04
N ASP A 41 10.67 -9.89 -10.08
CA ASP A 41 12.10 -9.68 -9.92
C ASP A 41 12.51 -9.86 -8.44
N ILE A 42 13.55 -10.64 -8.23
CA ILE A 42 14.11 -10.89 -6.90
C ILE A 42 14.74 -9.63 -6.29
N LYS A 43 15.29 -8.73 -7.10
CA LYS A 43 15.85 -7.45 -6.62
C LYS A 43 14.75 -6.55 -6.07
N GLU A 44 13.64 -6.45 -6.78
CA GLU A 44 12.46 -5.69 -6.33
C GLU A 44 11.80 -6.35 -5.11
N THR A 45 11.78 -7.68 -5.07
CA THR A 45 11.33 -8.44 -3.88
C THR A 45 12.19 -8.11 -2.66
N ALA A 46 13.52 -8.06 -2.81
CA ALA A 46 14.44 -7.70 -1.74
C ALA A 46 14.24 -6.25 -1.26
N LYS A 47 14.00 -5.30 -2.17
CA LYS A 47 13.66 -3.91 -1.81
C LYS A 47 12.36 -3.84 -1.01
N GLY A 48 11.32 -4.54 -1.46
CA GLY A 48 10.03 -4.63 -0.75
C GLY A 48 10.19 -5.20 0.65
N LEU A 49 10.98 -6.27 0.79
CA LEU A 49 11.28 -6.87 2.08
C LEU A 49 12.04 -5.92 3.01
N MET A 50 13.03 -5.19 2.50
CA MET A 50 13.77 -4.19 3.28
C MET A 50 12.84 -3.10 3.82
N ILE A 51 11.91 -2.59 2.99
CA ILE A 51 10.92 -1.59 3.42
C ILE A 51 10.02 -2.18 4.52
N TRP A 52 9.59 -3.43 4.34
CA TRP A 52 8.74 -4.11 5.31
C TRP A 52 9.44 -4.34 6.65
N HIS A 53 10.71 -4.72 6.65
CA HIS A 53 11.54 -4.83 7.86
C HIS A 53 11.72 -3.50 8.57
N LYS A 54 11.97 -2.40 7.83
CA LYS A 54 12.03 -1.07 8.44
C LYS A 54 10.74 -0.69 9.17
N ALA A 55 9.59 -1.13 8.66
CA ALA A 55 8.29 -0.90 9.28
C ALA A 55 7.97 -1.90 10.41
N ASN A 56 8.66 -3.05 10.46
CA ASN A 56 8.43 -4.13 11.40
C ASN A 56 9.79 -4.64 11.92
N PRO A 57 10.45 -3.92 12.84
CA PRO A 57 11.74 -4.33 13.37
C PRO A 57 11.63 -5.59 14.25
N GLY A 58 12.66 -6.42 14.26
CA GLY A 58 12.79 -7.59 15.16
C GLY A 58 12.32 -8.94 14.58
N ILE A 59 11.99 -8.98 13.30
CA ILE A 59 11.50 -10.19 12.59
C ILE A 59 12.32 -10.52 11.33
N GLU A 60 13.40 -9.78 11.11
CA GLU A 60 14.24 -9.85 9.92
C GLU A 60 14.89 -11.23 9.75
N THR A 61 15.17 -11.89 10.87
CA THR A 61 15.72 -13.26 10.92
C THR A 61 14.70 -14.33 10.55
N ARG A 62 13.40 -14.02 10.66
CA ARG A 62 12.29 -14.96 10.40
C ARG A 62 11.74 -14.81 8.98
N ILE A 63 11.69 -13.57 8.47
CA ILE A 63 11.18 -13.29 7.12
C ILE A 63 12.36 -12.89 6.23
N THR A 64 13.13 -13.89 5.81
CA THR A 64 14.27 -13.68 4.92
C THR A 64 13.87 -13.80 3.45
N LEU A 65 14.74 -13.32 2.56
CA LEU A 65 14.56 -13.52 1.11
C LEU A 65 14.48 -15.02 0.76
N GLU A 66 15.25 -15.86 1.44
CA GLU A 66 15.22 -17.31 1.26
C GLU A 66 13.90 -17.93 1.73
N ALA A 67 13.37 -17.46 2.87
CA ALA A 67 12.07 -17.89 3.37
C ALA A 67 10.96 -17.56 2.35
N ILE A 68 10.95 -16.34 1.82
CA ILE A 68 9.99 -15.90 0.79
C ILE A 68 10.11 -16.71 -0.50
N LYS A 69 11.33 -17.05 -0.93
CA LYS A 69 11.53 -17.94 -2.10
C LYS A 69 10.96 -19.34 -1.89
N LYS A 70 11.04 -19.87 -0.66
CA LYS A 70 10.49 -21.19 -0.29
C LYS A 70 8.97 -21.16 -0.14
N TRP A 71 8.40 -20.03 0.25
CA TRP A 71 6.95 -19.86 0.40
C TRP A 71 6.27 -19.73 -0.96
N LYS A 72 5.77 -20.87 -1.48
CA LYS A 72 5.06 -20.94 -2.77
C LYS A 72 3.89 -19.95 -2.88
N ASP A 73 3.26 -19.63 -1.75
CA ASP A 73 2.05 -18.81 -1.66
C ASP A 73 2.30 -17.33 -1.34
N THR A 74 3.54 -16.94 -1.01
CA THR A 74 3.88 -15.55 -0.72
C THR A 74 4.21 -14.81 -2.00
N LYS A 75 3.37 -13.84 -2.34
CA LYS A 75 3.55 -12.97 -3.52
C LYS A 75 3.63 -11.52 -3.06
N ILE A 76 4.61 -10.79 -3.56
CA ILE A 76 4.73 -9.34 -3.38
C ILE A 76 4.03 -8.66 -4.55
N TYR A 77 3.30 -7.59 -4.27
CA TYR A 77 2.61 -6.78 -5.26
C TYR A 77 3.10 -5.34 -5.15
N GLU A 78 3.24 -4.68 -6.30
CA GLU A 78 3.47 -3.25 -6.38
C GLU A 78 2.19 -2.57 -6.88
N ILE A 79 1.89 -1.38 -6.36
CA ILE A 79 0.83 -0.52 -6.90
C ILE A 79 1.52 0.71 -7.48
N LYS A 80 1.33 0.96 -8.77
CA LYS A 80 1.72 2.21 -9.45
C LYS A 80 0.51 3.15 -9.47
N PRO A 81 0.48 4.19 -8.61
CA PRO A 81 -0.67 5.08 -8.54
C PRO A 81 -0.81 5.89 -9.83
N THR A 82 -2.03 5.96 -10.36
CA THR A 82 -2.39 6.85 -11.48
C THR A 82 -3.15 8.08 -10.99
N PHE A 83 -3.72 8.02 -9.79
CA PHE A 83 -4.39 9.12 -9.13
C PHE A 83 -4.27 9.00 -7.61
N LEU A 84 -4.03 10.13 -6.96
CA LEU A 84 -3.94 10.27 -5.51
C LEU A 84 -4.81 11.46 -5.06
N LYS A 85 -5.64 11.24 -4.05
CA LYS A 85 -6.42 12.24 -3.34
C LYS A 85 -6.02 12.22 -1.87
N PHE A 86 -5.30 13.26 -1.46
CA PHE A 86 -5.07 13.53 -0.05
C PHE A 86 -6.35 14.11 0.57
N PHE A 87 -6.68 13.66 1.77
CA PHE A 87 -7.72 14.28 2.58
C PHE A 87 -7.19 14.53 3.98
N ASN A 88 -7.42 15.74 4.49
CA ASN A 88 -7.11 16.10 5.86
C ASN A 88 -8.22 16.99 6.40
N LYS A 89 -9.17 16.39 7.12
CA LYS A 89 -10.32 17.12 7.65
C LYS A 89 -9.95 18.15 8.72
N GLU A 90 -8.77 18.02 9.32
CA GLU A 90 -8.22 18.98 10.28
C GLU A 90 -7.74 20.26 9.60
N LEU A 91 -6.97 20.12 8.51
CA LEU A 91 -6.44 21.27 7.77
C LEU A 91 -7.51 22.00 6.95
N TYR A 92 -8.50 21.27 6.41
CA TYR A 92 -9.46 21.85 5.45
C TYR A 92 -10.79 22.28 6.07
N GLY A 93 -11.08 21.93 7.34
CA GLY A 93 -12.31 22.39 8.03
C GLY A 93 -13.59 22.14 7.21
N LYS A 94 -14.61 23.00 7.36
CA LYS A 94 -15.89 22.92 6.59
C LYS A 94 -15.75 23.33 5.12
N LYS A 95 -14.58 23.76 4.64
CA LYS A 95 -14.37 24.20 3.25
C LYS A 95 -13.66 23.10 2.46
N GLU A 96 -14.13 22.91 1.23
CA GLU A 96 -13.98 21.70 0.45
C GLU A 96 -12.54 21.27 0.13
N TYR A 97 -12.37 19.97 -0.07
CA TYR A 97 -11.13 19.29 -0.45
C TYR A 97 -10.50 19.90 -1.72
N GLY A 98 -9.24 20.32 -1.65
CA GLY A 98 -8.49 20.79 -2.82
C GLY A 98 -8.34 19.70 -3.88
N ILE A 99 -8.92 19.91 -5.07
CA ILE A 99 -8.72 19.06 -6.24
C ILE A 99 -7.45 19.54 -6.95
N TRP A 100 -6.39 18.74 -6.92
CA TRP A 100 -5.18 18.99 -7.71
C TRP A 100 -5.35 18.38 -9.10
N LYS A 101 -5.39 19.22 -10.13
CA LYS A 101 -5.20 18.80 -11.53
C LYS A 101 -3.73 18.97 -11.89
N ARG A 102 -3.17 17.96 -12.58
CA ARG A 102 -1.84 18.03 -13.20
C ARG A 102 -1.81 19.08 -14.30
#